data_AF-A0A836PUP2-F1
#
_entry.id   AF-A0A836PUP2-F1
#
_cell.length_a   1.000
_cell.length_b   1.000
_cell.length_c   1.000
_cell.angle_alpha   90.00
_cell.angle_beta   90.00
_cell.angle_gamma   90.00
#
_symmetry.space_group_name_H-M   'P 1'
#
loop_
_entity.id
_entity.type
_entity.pdbx_description
1 polymer ?
#
loop_
_entity_poly.entity_id
_entity_poly.type
_entity_poly.pdbx_seq_one_letter_code
_entity_poly.pdbx_strand_id
1 'polypeptide(L)'
;MPDLHTDINIHETINSGQIFLWENYGNEWFVIDGHDVIMAKQKPFEIITFSKKPKNFFREDDNYRKILKNITKDKIVKKASKYYPGLRVTRQDPFQCCISFIISANSNIPNIRMRLQKLC
;
A
#
# COMPACT_ATOMS: atom_id res chain seq x y z
N MET A 1 9.59 -9.24 24.03
CA MET A 1 9.83 -8.15 23.07
C MET A 1 8.68 -7.16 23.23
N PRO A 2 8.92 -5.84 23.27
CA PRO A 2 7.80 -4.91 23.35
C PRO A 2 6.90 -5.14 22.13
N ASP A 3 5.60 -5.08 22.36
CA ASP A 3 4.56 -5.36 21.38
C ASP A 3 4.79 -4.47 20.15
N LEU A 4 5.35 -5.04 19.09
CA LEU A 4 5.51 -4.33 17.84
C LEU A 4 4.08 -4.26 17.28
N HIS A 5 3.50 -3.06 17.21
CA HIS A 5 2.20 -2.82 16.58
C HIS A 5 2.34 -3.24 15.11
N THR A 6 1.99 -4.49 14.83
CA THR A 6 2.24 -5.15 13.54
C THR A 6 1.02 -5.12 12.66
N ASP A 7 -0.07 -4.51 13.12
CA ASP A 7 -1.26 -4.30 12.32
C ASP A 7 -0.95 -3.47 11.09
N ILE A 8 -1.78 -3.64 10.06
CA ILE A 8 -1.62 -2.93 8.80
C ILE A 8 -1.75 -1.43 9.06
N ASN A 9 -0.76 -0.66 8.62
CA ASN A 9 -0.81 0.79 8.59
C ASN A 9 -1.13 1.25 7.16
N ILE A 10 -2.36 1.71 6.94
CA ILE A 10 -2.88 2.11 5.63
C ILE A 10 -2.12 3.33 5.10
N HIS A 11 -1.90 4.34 5.95
CA HIS A 11 -1.22 5.57 5.55
C HIS A 11 0.22 5.28 5.09
N GLU A 12 1.00 4.53 5.88
CA GLU A 12 2.37 4.15 5.53
C GLU A 12 2.40 3.29 4.26
N THR A 13 1.46 2.35 4.14
CA THR A 13 1.36 1.47 2.97
C THR A 13 1.09 2.25 1.69
N ILE A 14 0.07 3.11 1.68
CA ILE A 14 -0.32 3.88 0.50
C ILE A 14 0.78 4.89 0.11
N ASN A 15 1.40 5.57 1.09
CA ASN A 15 2.40 6.61 0.83
C ASN A 15 3.84 6.08 0.65
N SER A 16 4.05 4.77 0.67
CA SER A 16 5.38 4.16 0.49
C SER A 16 5.97 4.28 -0.93
N GLY A 17 5.20 4.81 -1.88
CA GLY A 17 5.60 4.93 -3.29
C GLY A 17 5.34 3.67 -4.12
N GLN A 18 4.67 2.66 -3.57
CA GLN A 18 4.26 1.47 -4.31
C GLN A 18 3.03 1.68 -5.19
N ILE A 19 2.17 2.65 -4.85
CA ILE A 19 0.94 2.98 -5.56
C ILE A 19 0.85 4.50 -5.77
N PHE A 20 0.22 4.90 -6.88
CA PHE A 20 0.13 6.30 -7.26
C PHE A 20 -1.30 6.80 -7.48
N LEU A 21 -2.26 5.92 -7.82
CA LEU A 21 -3.66 6.29 -8.03
C LEU A 21 -4.47 6.10 -6.75
N TRP A 22 -4.45 7.12 -5.90
CA TRP A 22 -5.23 7.16 -4.67
C TRP A 22 -5.67 8.58 -4.35
N GLU A 23 -6.79 8.74 -3.66
CA GLU A 23 -7.22 10.00 -3.04
C GLU A 23 -7.48 9.77 -1.55
N ASN A 24 -7.22 10.78 -0.73
CA ASN A 24 -7.47 10.74 0.70
C ASN A 24 -8.46 11.85 1.09
N TYR A 25 -9.53 11.46 1.78
CA TYR A 25 -10.51 12.37 2.37
C TYR A 25 -10.52 12.17 3.89
N GLY A 26 -9.51 12.74 4.56
CA GLY A 26 -9.33 12.60 6.00
C GLY A 26 -8.90 11.19 6.38
N ASN A 27 -9.81 10.38 6.93
CA ASN A 27 -9.49 9.02 7.39
C ASN A 27 -9.82 7.93 6.35
N GLU A 28 -10.33 8.32 5.18
CA GLU A 28 -10.78 7.39 4.13
C GLU A 28 -9.88 7.53 2.91
N TRP A 29 -9.29 6.41 2.52
CA TRP A 29 -8.42 6.29 1.36
C TRP A 29 -9.17 5.58 0.25
N PHE A 30 -9.19 6.14 -0.94
CA PHE A 30 -9.74 5.53 -2.14
C PHE A 30 -8.58 5.22 -3.08
N VAL A 31 -8.39 3.94 -3.40
CA VAL A 31 -7.33 3.47 -4.30
C VAL A 31 -7.98 2.91 -5.56
N ILE A 32 -7.52 3.35 -6.73
CA ILE A 32 -7.91 2.75 -8.01
C ILE A 32 -6.98 1.55 -8.26
N ASP A 33 -7.57 0.38 -8.49
CA ASP A 33 -6.84 -0.88 -8.72
C ASP A 33 -7.45 -1.64 -9.90
N GLY A 34 -6.95 -1.34 -11.10
CA GLY A 34 -7.48 -1.83 -12.37
C GLY A 34 -8.87 -1.25 -12.64
N HIS A 35 -9.88 -2.11 -12.79
CA HIS A 35 -11.28 -1.71 -12.97
C HIS A 35 -12.06 -1.59 -11.65
N ASP A 36 -11.38 -1.62 -10.50
CA ASP A 36 -12.00 -1.57 -9.18
C ASP A 36 -11.54 -0.35 -8.37
N VAL A 37 -12.36 0.02 -7.38
CA VAL A 37 -12.04 1.01 -6.37
C VAL A 37 -12.02 0.32 -5.01
N ILE A 38 -10.96 0.58 -4.25
CA ILE A 38 -10.77 0.07 -2.90
C ILE A 38 -10.87 1.25 -1.94
N MET A 39 -11.85 1.21 -1.04
CA MET A 39 -11.89 2.12 0.11
C MET A 39 -11.21 1.46 1.30
N ALA A 40 -10.33 2.18 1.98
CA ALA A 40 -9.64 1.71 3.18
C ALA A 40 -9.67 2.75 4.29
N LYS A 41 -9.98 2.31 5.51
CA LYS A 41 -10.06 3.12 6.72
C LYS A 41 -9.30 2.45 7.85
N GLN A 42 -8.52 3.22 8.61
CA GLN A 42 -7.67 2.64 9.67
C GLN A 42 -8.44 2.42 10.97
N LYS A 43 -9.39 3.32 11.30
CA LYS A 43 -10.14 3.32 12.56
C LYS A 43 -11.60 3.76 12.31
N PRO A 44 -12.59 2.85 12.44
CA PRO A 44 -12.41 1.39 12.54
C PRO A 44 -11.64 0.83 11.34
N PHE A 45 -10.93 -0.28 11.52
CA PHE A 45 -10.20 -0.92 10.42
C PHE A 45 -11.22 -1.54 9.46
N GLU A 46 -11.24 -1.06 8.23
CA GLU A 46 -12.21 -1.47 7.22
C GLU A 46 -11.60 -1.35 5.82
N ILE A 47 -11.83 -2.38 5.00
CA ILE A 47 -11.44 -2.41 3.58
C ILE A 47 -12.67 -2.85 2.78
N ILE A 48 -13.07 -2.05 1.80
CA ILE A 48 -14.22 -2.31 0.94
C ILE A 48 -13.80 -2.25 -0.53
N THR A 49 -14.19 -3.26 -1.29
CA THR A 49 -14.07 -3.30 -2.76
C THR A 49 -15.41 -3.04 -3.43
N PHE A 50 -15.45 -2.15 -4.42
CA PHE A 50 -16.71 -1.74 -5.06
C PHE A 50 -17.18 -2.72 -6.15
N SER A 51 -16.27 -3.49 -6.74
CA SER A 51 -16.58 -4.51 -7.76
C SER A 51 -17.35 -5.74 -7.24
N LYS A 52 -17.66 -5.80 -5.92
CA LYS A 52 -18.23 -6.95 -5.19
C LYS A 52 -17.38 -8.23 -5.24
N LYS A 53 -16.17 -8.18 -5.83
CA LYS A 53 -15.18 -9.26 -5.76
C LYS A 53 -14.20 -8.93 -4.63
N PRO A 54 -14.12 -9.74 -3.57
CA PRO A 54 -13.18 -9.47 -2.49
C PRO A 54 -11.75 -9.47 -3.01
N LYS A 55 -11.01 -8.39 -2.77
CA LYS A 55 -9.59 -8.26 -3.07
C LYS A 55 -8.81 -8.13 -1.78
N ASN A 56 -7.84 -9.01 -1.59
CA ASN A 56 -6.90 -8.91 -0.49
C ASN A 56 -5.71 -8.00 -0.87
N PHE A 57 -6.01 -6.71 -1.04
CA PHE A 57 -5.06 -5.73 -1.54
C PHE A 57 -3.93 -5.45 -0.55
N PHE A 58 -4.25 -5.36 0.74
CA PHE A 58 -3.30 -5.08 1.82
C PHE A 58 -2.59 -6.32 2.38
N ARG A 59 -2.79 -7.50 1.77
CA ARG A 59 -2.16 -8.78 2.14
C ARG A 59 -2.40 -9.19 3.60
N GLU A 60 -3.66 -9.13 4.02
CA GLU A 60 -4.12 -9.49 5.37
C GLU A 60 -3.83 -10.95 5.74
N ASP A 61 -3.69 -11.81 4.73
CA ASP A 61 -3.40 -13.24 4.84
C ASP A 61 -1.91 -13.58 5.04
N ASP A 62 -1.00 -12.62 4.86
CA ASP A 62 0.42 -12.87 5.04
C ASP A 62 0.76 -13.13 6.52
N ASN A 63 1.63 -14.11 6.78
CA ASN A 63 2.23 -14.26 8.12
C ASN A 63 3.31 -13.19 8.33
N TYR A 64 2.88 -11.96 8.57
CA TYR A 64 3.74 -10.80 8.67
C TYR A 64 4.74 -10.89 9.83
N ARG A 65 4.36 -11.53 10.94
CA ARG A 65 5.28 -11.82 12.05
C ARG A 65 6.45 -12.71 11.61
N LYS A 66 6.20 -13.74 10.81
CA LYS A 66 7.25 -14.60 10.24
C LYS A 66 8.14 -13.82 9.27
N ILE A 67 7.55 -12.98 8.42
CA ILE A 67 8.29 -12.12 7.48
C ILE A 67 9.23 -11.17 8.25
N LEU A 68 8.69 -10.40 9.20
CA LEU A 68 9.47 -9.50 10.04
C LEU A 68 10.60 -10.24 10.78
N LYS A 69 10.30 -11.40 11.40
CA LYS A 69 11.32 -12.21 12.08
C LYS A 69 12.47 -12.61 11.14
N ASN A 70 12.18 -12.89 9.88
CA ASN A 70 13.19 -13.28 8.91
C ASN A 70 14.03 -12.11 8.41
N ILE A 71 13.41 -10.98 8.06
CA ILE A 71 14.14 -9.83 7.48
C ILE A 71 14.90 -9.03 8.54
N THR A 72 14.41 -9.01 9.78
CA THR A 72 15.06 -8.29 10.91
C THR A 72 16.26 -9.02 11.52
N LYS A 73 16.71 -10.12 10.89
CA LYS A 73 18.03 -10.70 11.15
C LYS A 73 19.14 -9.73 10.75
N ASP A 74 18.92 -8.94 9.70
CA ASP A 74 19.80 -7.85 9.33
C ASP A 74 19.60 -6.63 10.26
N LYS A 75 20.71 -6.03 10.70
CA LYS A 75 20.69 -4.93 11.68
C LYS A 75 20.14 -3.63 11.10
N ILE A 76 20.41 -3.36 9.82
CA ILE A 76 19.92 -2.16 9.11
C ILE A 76 18.42 -2.28 8.90
N VAL A 77 17.96 -3.43 8.39
CA VAL A 77 16.54 -3.73 8.21
C VAL A 77 15.79 -3.71 9.55
N LYS A 78 16.37 -4.28 10.62
CA LYS A 78 15.78 -4.22 11.97
C LYS A 78 15.64 -2.80 12.50
N LYS A 79 16.55 -1.89 12.15
CA LYS A 79 16.43 -0.48 12.51
C LYS A 79 15.32 0.19 11.68
N ALA A 80 15.31 -0.04 10.37
CA ALA A 80 14.30 0.50 9.46
C ALA A 80 12.87 0.04 9.81
N SER A 81 12.68 -1.24 10.12
CA SER A 81 11.38 -1.83 10.43
C SER A 81 10.72 -1.28 11.70
N LYS A 82 11.49 -0.61 12.57
CA LYS A 82 10.93 0.07 13.76
C LYS A 82 10.20 1.36 13.41
N TYR A 83 10.56 2.01 12.30
CA TYR A 83 9.92 3.25 11.86
C TYR A 83 8.60 2.99 11.15
N TYR A 84 8.46 1.82 10.51
CA TYR A 84 7.28 1.45 9.71
C TYR A 84 6.83 0.02 10.02
N PRO A 85 6.44 -0.28 11.28
CA PRO A 85 6.14 -1.65 11.70
C PRO A 85 4.88 -2.21 11.02
N GLY A 86 3.95 -1.36 10.57
CA GLY A 86 2.70 -1.74 9.92
C GLY A 86 2.73 -1.69 8.39
N LEU A 87 3.86 -1.32 7.78
CA LEU A 87 3.99 -1.22 6.33
C LEU A 87 3.73 -2.57 5.66
N ARG A 88 2.97 -2.55 4.56
CA ARG A 88 2.69 -3.73 3.73
C ARG A 88 3.11 -3.53 2.29
N VAL A 89 3.43 -4.63 1.63
CA VAL A 89 3.42 -4.70 0.18
C VAL A 89 1.97 -4.92 -0.27
N THR A 90 1.56 -4.29 -1.36
CA THR A 90 0.19 -4.38 -1.90
C THR A 90 0.09 -5.41 -3.03
N ARG A 91 -1.08 -6.03 -3.21
CA ARG A 91 -1.42 -6.86 -4.38
C ARG A 91 -2.19 -6.01 -5.39
N GLN A 92 -1.45 -5.31 -6.23
CA GLN A 92 -1.98 -4.42 -7.27
C GLN A 92 -2.37 -5.18 -8.54
N ASP A 93 -3.23 -4.57 -9.35
CA ASP A 93 -3.44 -4.94 -10.75
C ASP A 93 -2.11 -4.89 -11.52
N PRO A 94 -1.65 -6.02 -12.10
CA PRO A 94 -0.33 -6.08 -12.73
C PRO A 94 -0.17 -5.12 -13.92
N PHE A 95 -1.24 -4.90 -14.69
CA PHE A 95 -1.19 -4.03 -15.86
C PHE A 95 -1.08 -2.56 -15.45
N GLN A 96 -1.94 -2.10 -14.54
CA GLN A 96 -1.88 -0.75 -13.98
C GLN A 96 -0.52 -0.49 -13.29
N CYS A 97 -0.03 -1.45 -12.51
CA CYS A 97 1.27 -1.36 -11.84
C CYS A 97 2.41 -1.18 -12.85
N CYS A 98 2.45 -1.99 -13.91
CA CYS A 98 3.46 -1.89 -14.96
C CYS A 98 3.48 -0.51 -15.63
N ILE A 99 2.32 -0.02 -16.08
CA ILE A 99 2.20 1.30 -16.71
C ILE A 99 2.60 2.42 -15.75
N SER A 100 2.20 2.31 -14.48
CA SER A 100 2.54 3.30 -13.45
C SER A 100 4.05 3.45 -13.25
N PHE A 101 4.78 2.34 -13.22
CA PHE A 101 6.22 2.38 -13.04
C PHE A 101 6.96 2.81 -14.32
N ILE A 102 6.45 2.51 -15.51
CA ILE A 102 6.97 3.10 -16.77
C ILE A 102 6.86 4.63 -16.71
N ILE A 103 5.71 5.16 -16.29
CA ILE A 103 5.48 6.61 -16.15
C ILE A 103 6.35 7.23 -15.05
N SER A 104 6.70 6.46 -14.02
CA SER A 104 7.55 6.91 -12.91
C SER A 104 9.01 7.19 -13.28
N ALA A 105 9.47 6.66 -14.41
CA ALA A 105 10.86 6.81 -14.84
C ALA A 105 11.25 8.30 -14.92
N ASN A 106 12.29 8.67 -14.15
CA ASN A 106 12.79 10.04 -14.05
C ASN A 106 11.71 11.09 -13.76
N SER A 107 10.79 10.79 -12.84
CA SER A 107 9.68 11.66 -12.46
C SER A 107 9.52 11.78 -10.95
N ASN A 108 8.70 12.73 -10.50
CA ASN A 108 8.34 12.90 -9.08
C ASN A 108 6.88 12.49 -8.85
N ILE A 109 6.52 12.16 -7.60
CA ILE A 109 5.19 11.65 -7.26
C ILE A 109 4.05 12.55 -7.80
N PRO A 110 4.08 13.89 -7.65
CA PRO A 110 3.05 14.75 -8.24
C PRO A 110 2.90 14.60 -9.76
N ASN A 111 4.02 14.56 -10.49
CA ASN A 111 4.01 14.41 -11.95
C ASN A 111 3.53 13.02 -12.38
N ILE A 112 3.89 11.97 -11.65
CA ILE A 112 3.43 10.60 -11.91
C ILE A 112 1.92 10.53 -11.80
N ARG A 113 1.38 11.04 -10.69
CA ARG A 113 -0.07 11.08 -10.43
C ARG A 113 -0.82 11.84 -11.51
N MET A 114 -0.36 13.04 -11.85
CA MET A 114 -0.97 13.84 -12.93
C MET A 114 -0.97 13.09 -14.27
N ARG A 115 0.15 12.46 -14.65
CA ARG A 115 0.25 11.73 -15.92
C ARG A 115 -0.67 10.51 -15.96
N LEU A 116 -0.77 9.77 -14.85
CA LEU A 116 -1.68 8.64 -14.73
C LEU A 116 -3.15 9.09 -14.78
N GLN A 117 -3.50 10.17 -14.08
CA GLN A 117 -4.86 10.75 -14.13
C GLN A 117 -5.27 11.25 -15.51
N LYS A 118 -4.32 11.61 -16.39
CA LYS A 118 -4.59 12.00 -17.78
C LYS A 118 -4.72 10.82 -18.74
N LEU A 119 -4.26 9.63 -18.33
CA LEU A 119 -4.38 8.41 -19.12
C LEU A 119 -5.74 7.74 -18.93
N CYS A 120 -6.31 7.89 -17.73
CA CYS A 120 -7.65 7.46 -17.35
C CYS A 120 -8.71 8.46 -17.80
#